data_AF-A0A7W0VAU3-F1
#
_entry.id   AF-A0A7W0VAU3-F1
#
_cell.length_a   1.000
_cell.length_b   1.000
_cell.length_c   1.000
_cell.angle_alpha   90.00
_cell.angle_beta   90.00
_cell.angle_gamma   90.00
#
_symmetry.space_group_name_H-M   'P 1'
#
loop_
_entity.id
_entity.type
_entity.pdbx_description
1 polymer ?
#
loop_
_entity_poly.entity_id
_entity_poly.type
_entity_poly.pdbx_seq_one_letter_code
_entity_poly.pdbx_strand_id
1 'polypeptide(L)'
;MIVSQPPAPAPRPQAPDRDLEPRPSTKLLSIDWTTVPLASDAEALAVWKTIAPTGADWEAKLDEIPVANARPLAIALLRGGNYTCMPAARPVVECAPLVLDVPPPAETATLSDPCLRRLLALWSLGAIEPDDVAGISDALRAIAAMPPPESQLVAAAIQAIPETDLDRRLELVAIAYRAGQRELANGMLGTLDEAHLIEAVTKHKIDGALEVLSAEGHREVYLRAVTDEALPAKVRTSAIIDLVAATHEPSARDFGTALVTAVKSKDCEVAAAAARALVGRGDKRFIPNRPRTSKPAAMMRSLCVLASYERLQTNDEPSLLATYVPAKGLEQVRIAFDALAEIDTDGDGDPRTERTTQLVPRGEIVVPEIDDLVRAFRRCTGTTCTSGDRDFTFGFKAGAGGLVLARLEIAERPPCPRR
;
A
#
# COMPACT_ATOMS: atom_id res chain seq x y z
N MET A 1 36.46 -62.42 -28.81
CA MET A 1 36.89 -62.76 -27.44
C MET A 1 36.31 -61.70 -26.52
N ILE A 2 35.26 -62.02 -25.78
CA ILE A 2 34.65 -61.12 -24.80
C ILE A 2 35.18 -61.55 -23.44
N VAL A 3 35.98 -60.69 -22.82
CA VAL A 3 36.51 -60.90 -21.46
C VAL A 3 35.39 -60.58 -20.48
N SER A 4 34.82 -61.61 -19.86
CA SER A 4 33.84 -61.44 -18.78
C SER A 4 34.57 -61.02 -17.51
N GLN A 5 34.30 -59.80 -17.03
CA GLN A 5 34.71 -59.38 -15.69
C GLN A 5 33.84 -60.06 -14.63
N PRO A 6 34.41 -60.52 -13.50
CA PRO A 6 33.65 -61.08 -12.40
C PRO A 6 32.81 -59.99 -11.71
N PRO A 7 31.64 -60.34 -11.16
CA PRO A 7 30.78 -59.40 -10.45
C PRO A 7 31.49 -58.85 -9.20
N ALA A 8 31.36 -57.54 -9.00
CA ALA A 8 31.92 -56.87 -7.83
C ALA A 8 31.34 -57.42 -6.52
N PRO A 9 32.14 -57.56 -5.46
CA PRO A 9 31.66 -58.02 -4.16
C PRO A 9 30.63 -57.03 -3.58
N ALA A 10 29.60 -57.57 -2.94
CA ALA A 10 28.55 -56.77 -2.30
C ALA A 10 29.14 -55.80 -1.27
N PRO A 11 28.69 -54.53 -1.24
CA PRO A 11 29.17 -53.57 -0.27
C PRO A 11 28.85 -54.05 1.15
N ARG A 12 29.85 -54.01 2.03
CA ARG A 12 29.65 -54.32 3.45
C ARG A 12 28.70 -53.28 4.06
N PRO A 13 27.81 -53.66 5.00
CA PRO A 13 27.00 -52.71 5.74
C PRO A 13 27.93 -51.68 6.41
N GLN A 14 27.79 -50.41 6.04
CA GLN A 14 28.46 -49.33 6.77
C GLN A 14 27.84 -49.26 8.16
N ALA A 15 28.70 -49.21 9.19
CA ALA A 15 28.25 -48.91 10.54
C ALA A 15 27.56 -47.53 10.53
N PRO A 16 26.44 -47.35 11.25
CA PRO A 16 25.76 -46.06 11.32
C PRO A 16 26.74 -44.99 11.79
N ASP A 17 26.76 -43.88 11.05
CA ASP A 17 27.63 -42.74 11.33
C ASP A 17 27.24 -42.13 12.69
N ARG A 18 28.15 -42.22 13.67
CA ARG A 18 27.90 -41.75 15.04
C ARG A 18 27.68 -40.24 15.12
N ASP A 19 28.13 -39.49 14.11
CA ASP A 19 27.92 -38.05 14.05
C ASP A 19 26.51 -37.66 13.54
N LEU A 20 25.71 -38.65 13.09
CA LEU A 20 24.29 -38.50 12.76
C LEU A 20 23.36 -38.98 13.88
N GLU A 21 23.89 -39.46 15.01
CA GLU A 21 23.07 -39.76 16.18
C GLU A 21 22.55 -38.44 16.78
N PRO A 22 21.22 -38.22 16.84
CA PRO A 22 20.67 -37.02 17.45
C PRO A 22 21.17 -36.95 18.89
N ARG A 23 21.91 -35.90 19.24
CA ARG A 23 22.25 -35.65 20.64
C ARG A 23 20.95 -35.62 21.44
N PRO A 24 20.85 -36.35 22.57
CA PRO A 24 19.64 -36.30 23.40
C PRO A 24 19.41 -34.86 23.82
N SER A 25 18.26 -34.30 23.44
CA SER A 25 17.87 -32.95 23.84
C SER A 25 17.75 -32.90 25.36
N THR A 26 18.46 -31.96 25.99
CA THR A 26 18.34 -31.71 27.42
C THR A 26 16.89 -31.30 27.71
N LYS A 27 16.16 -32.08 28.50
CA LYS A 27 14.79 -31.77 28.90
C LYS A 27 14.74 -30.42 29.64
N LEU A 28 14.02 -29.45 29.06
CA LEU A 28 13.88 -28.08 29.54
C LEU A 28 12.67 -27.90 30.45
N LEU A 29 11.59 -28.66 30.24
CA LEU A 29 10.35 -28.55 31.00
C LEU A 29 10.21 -29.69 32.01
N SER A 30 10.25 -29.33 33.30
CA SER A 30 9.96 -30.27 34.40
C SER A 30 8.46 -30.31 34.75
N ILE A 31 7.61 -30.46 33.73
CA ILE A 31 6.15 -30.47 33.86
C ILE A 31 5.63 -31.91 33.66
N ASP A 32 4.75 -32.35 34.55
CA ASP A 32 3.99 -33.60 34.38
C ASP A 32 2.70 -33.34 33.60
N TRP A 33 2.78 -33.39 32.27
CA TRP A 33 1.69 -33.09 31.36
C TRP A 33 0.42 -33.93 31.55
N THR A 34 0.51 -35.08 32.25
CA THR A 34 -0.65 -35.95 32.51
C THR A 34 -1.56 -35.42 33.62
N THR A 35 -1.07 -34.49 34.45
CA THR A 35 -1.78 -33.95 35.62
C THR A 35 -2.01 -32.44 35.54
N VAL A 36 -1.57 -31.78 34.47
CA VAL A 36 -1.67 -30.32 34.30
C VAL A 36 -3.13 -29.89 34.09
N PRO A 37 -3.65 -28.94 34.90
CA PRO A 37 -4.98 -28.38 34.68
C PRO A 37 -4.97 -27.42 33.48
N LEU A 38 -5.89 -27.64 32.54
CA LEU A 38 -6.07 -26.84 31.32
C LEU A 38 -7.56 -26.58 31.03
N ALA A 39 -8.42 -26.62 32.04
CA ALA A 39 -9.87 -26.50 31.88
C ALA A 39 -10.32 -25.04 31.68
N SER A 40 -9.48 -24.07 32.04
CA SER A 40 -9.75 -22.64 31.86
C SER A 40 -8.54 -21.85 31.37
N ASP A 41 -8.79 -20.68 30.79
CA ASP A 41 -7.74 -19.76 30.36
C ASP A 41 -6.81 -19.35 31.51
N ALA A 42 -7.34 -19.21 32.74
CA ALA A 42 -6.54 -18.87 33.91
C ALA A 42 -5.55 -19.98 34.28
N GLU A 43 -5.98 -21.24 34.19
CA GLU A 43 -5.12 -22.41 34.41
C GLU A 43 -4.06 -22.53 33.30
N ALA A 44 -4.47 -22.41 32.03
CA ALA A 44 -3.55 -22.43 30.90
C ALA A 44 -2.49 -21.29 30.98
N LEU A 45 -2.90 -20.09 31.38
CA LEU A 45 -1.96 -18.98 31.61
C LEU A 45 -1.05 -19.22 32.82
N ALA A 46 -1.50 -19.94 33.84
CA ALA A 46 -0.63 -20.35 34.95
C ALA A 46 0.43 -21.34 34.47
N VAL A 47 0.07 -22.28 33.59
CA VAL A 47 1.01 -23.21 32.95
C VAL A 47 2.03 -22.46 32.10
N TRP A 48 1.63 -21.45 31.33
CA TRP A 48 2.57 -20.59 30.60
C TRP A 48 3.58 -19.88 31.51
N LYS A 49 3.19 -19.50 32.74
CA LYS A 49 4.13 -18.96 33.73
C LYS A 49 5.10 -20.02 34.27
N THR A 50 4.71 -21.29 34.28
CA THR A 50 5.59 -22.41 34.64
C THR A 50 6.55 -22.77 33.51
N ILE A 51 6.06 -22.77 32.26
CA ILE A 51 6.91 -22.95 31.06
C ILE A 51 7.95 -21.83 30.99
N ALA A 52 7.53 -20.59 31.27
CA ALA A 52 8.36 -19.38 31.29
C ALA A 52 9.32 -19.32 30.08
N PRO A 53 8.80 -19.31 28.83
CA PRO A 53 9.66 -19.23 27.67
C PRO A 53 10.43 -17.90 27.67
N THR A 54 11.65 -17.94 27.17
CA THR A 54 12.50 -16.78 26.95
C THR A 54 12.87 -16.63 25.49
N GLY A 55 13.39 -15.48 25.08
CA GLY A 55 13.85 -15.30 23.70
C GLY A 55 14.92 -16.32 23.27
N ALA A 56 15.72 -16.83 24.21
CA ALA A 56 16.77 -17.82 23.93
C ALA A 56 16.29 -19.27 23.81
N ASP A 57 15.14 -19.63 24.39
CA ASP A 57 14.75 -21.05 24.58
C ASP A 57 13.29 -21.38 24.24
N TRP A 58 12.53 -20.42 23.71
CA TRP A 58 11.10 -20.61 23.49
C TRP A 58 10.80 -21.76 22.52
N GLU A 59 11.47 -21.89 21.37
CA GLU A 59 11.22 -22.97 20.41
C GLU A 59 11.43 -24.35 21.03
N ALA A 60 12.59 -24.56 21.68
CA ALA A 60 12.93 -25.81 22.32
C ALA A 60 11.94 -26.17 23.45
N LYS A 61 11.41 -25.18 24.18
CA LYS A 61 10.36 -25.41 25.17
C LYS A 61 9.02 -25.77 24.54
N LEU A 62 8.66 -25.19 23.40
CA LEU A 62 7.42 -25.52 22.69
C LEU A 62 7.43 -26.95 22.14
N ASP A 63 8.59 -27.43 21.68
CA ASP A 63 8.77 -28.81 21.19
C ASP A 63 8.53 -29.87 22.28
N GLU A 64 8.66 -29.50 23.56
CA GLU A 64 8.39 -30.38 24.70
C GLU A 64 6.92 -30.40 25.15
N ILE A 65 6.06 -29.57 24.54
CA ILE A 65 4.61 -29.54 24.83
C ILE A 65 3.91 -30.66 24.05
N PRO A 66 3.24 -31.62 24.71
CA PRO A 66 2.49 -32.63 24.00
C PRO A 66 1.33 -32.03 23.20
N VAL A 67 1.06 -32.60 22.03
CA VAL A 67 -0.02 -32.13 21.12
C VAL A 67 -1.36 -31.99 21.83
N ALA A 68 -1.71 -32.91 22.73
CA ALA A 68 -2.95 -32.89 23.50
C ALA A 68 -3.07 -31.66 24.43
N ASN A 69 -1.96 -31.06 24.85
CA ASN A 69 -1.91 -29.90 25.72
C ASN A 69 -1.69 -28.58 24.95
N ALA A 70 -1.23 -28.65 23.70
CA ALA A 70 -0.89 -27.48 22.90
C ALA A 70 -2.10 -26.59 22.61
N ARG A 71 -3.23 -27.17 22.18
CA ARG A 71 -4.46 -26.45 21.81
C ARG A 71 -5.02 -25.53 22.92
N PRO A 72 -5.30 -25.99 24.15
CA PRO A 72 -5.79 -25.10 25.21
C PRO A 72 -4.77 -24.02 25.63
N LEU A 73 -3.46 -24.33 25.57
CA LEU A 73 -2.41 -23.33 25.82
C LEU A 73 -2.39 -22.25 24.73
N ALA A 74 -2.52 -22.65 23.47
CA ALA A 74 -2.58 -21.74 22.32
C ALA A 74 -3.78 -20.80 22.40
N ILE A 75 -4.98 -21.33 22.68
CA ILE A 75 -6.21 -20.53 22.83
C ILE A 75 -6.06 -19.46 23.93
N ALA A 76 -5.56 -19.86 25.11
CA ALA A 76 -5.36 -18.95 26.22
C ALA A 76 -4.31 -17.87 25.90
N LEU A 77 -3.25 -18.22 25.17
CA LEU A 77 -2.24 -17.27 24.74
C LEU A 77 -2.82 -16.24 23.76
N LEU A 78 -3.60 -16.69 22.76
CA LEU A 78 -4.25 -15.85 21.75
C LEU A 78 -5.27 -14.88 22.36
N ARG A 79 -6.01 -15.30 23.39
CA ARG A 79 -6.91 -14.40 24.12
C ARG A 79 -6.17 -13.39 24.99
N GLY A 80 -4.95 -13.70 25.42
CA GLY A 80 -4.16 -12.84 26.30
C GLY A 80 -3.62 -11.55 25.66
N GLY A 81 -3.58 -11.45 24.33
CA GLY A 81 -3.15 -10.24 23.62
C GLY A 81 -1.67 -9.89 23.77
N ASN A 82 -1.34 -8.60 23.55
CA ASN A 82 -0.01 -7.99 23.66
C ASN A 82 1.04 -8.53 22.67
N TYR A 83 0.78 -8.44 21.36
CA TYR A 83 1.68 -8.96 20.31
C TYR A 83 2.42 -7.89 19.51
N THR A 84 2.19 -6.61 19.78
CA THR A 84 2.77 -5.50 19.01
C THR A 84 4.21 -5.25 19.45
N CYS A 85 5.16 -5.85 18.72
CA CYS A 85 6.59 -5.81 19.06
C CYS A 85 7.18 -4.42 18.85
N MET A 86 6.78 -3.74 17.78
CA MET A 86 7.18 -2.38 17.48
C MET A 86 5.98 -1.44 17.51
N PRO A 87 6.10 -0.25 18.13
CA PRO A 87 5.08 0.77 18.00
C PRO A 87 4.92 1.14 16.52
N ALA A 88 3.68 1.37 16.09
CA ALA A 88 3.37 1.74 14.71
C ALA A 88 4.32 2.84 14.22
N ALA A 89 4.92 2.64 13.04
CA ALA A 89 5.80 3.62 12.44
C ALA A 89 5.08 4.98 12.41
N ARG A 90 5.74 6.03 12.92
CA ARG A 90 5.19 7.39 12.82
C ARG A 90 4.91 7.70 11.35
N PRO A 91 3.81 8.40 11.03
CA PRO A 91 3.50 8.74 9.64
C PRO A 91 4.72 9.40 9.03
N VAL A 92 5.15 8.80 7.90
CA VAL A 92 6.40 9.08 7.20
C VAL A 92 6.57 10.58 7.03
N VAL A 93 7.43 11.19 7.85
CA VAL A 93 8.17 12.37 7.41
C VAL A 93 8.99 11.87 6.23
N GLU A 94 8.93 12.57 5.09
CA GLU A 94 9.35 12.18 3.72
C GLU A 94 10.69 11.40 3.56
N CYS A 95 11.49 11.28 4.63
CA CYS A 95 12.81 10.65 4.64
C CYS A 95 12.98 9.52 5.69
N ALA A 96 11.93 8.99 6.33
CA ALA A 96 12.07 7.85 7.26
C ALA A 96 12.00 6.50 6.52
N PRO A 97 12.98 5.58 6.70
CA PRO A 97 12.92 4.26 6.08
C PRO A 97 11.69 3.50 6.59
N LEU A 98 11.03 2.77 5.68
CA LEU A 98 9.98 1.85 6.06
C LEU A 98 10.63 0.73 6.89
N VAL A 99 10.27 0.63 8.17
CA VAL A 99 10.69 -0.52 8.99
C VAL A 99 9.81 -1.70 8.60
N LEU A 100 10.38 -2.59 7.78
CA LEU A 100 9.69 -3.79 7.30
C LEU A 100 9.93 -5.00 8.23
N ASP A 101 11.05 -5.02 8.94
CA ASP A 101 11.44 -6.16 9.76
C ASP A 101 11.08 -5.95 11.24
N VAL A 102 10.49 -6.98 11.83
CA VAL A 102 10.26 -7.06 13.27
C VAL A 102 11.54 -7.64 13.91
N PRO A 103 12.18 -6.95 14.86
CA PRO A 103 13.38 -7.49 15.50
C PRO A 103 13.04 -8.77 16.29
N PRO A 104 13.98 -9.72 16.40
CA PRO A 104 13.80 -10.85 17.31
C PRO A 104 13.70 -10.35 18.75
N PRO A 105 12.99 -11.07 19.64
CA PRO A 105 13.00 -10.76 21.05
C PRO A 105 14.43 -10.85 21.62
N ALA A 106 14.72 -10.06 22.65
CA ALA A 106 15.97 -10.22 23.39
C ALA A 106 16.08 -11.63 23.98
N GLU A 107 17.28 -12.17 24.12
CA GLU A 107 17.48 -13.51 24.71
C GLU A 107 16.84 -13.66 26.10
N THR A 108 16.83 -12.58 26.88
CA THR A 108 16.23 -12.49 28.23
C THR A 108 14.76 -12.05 28.23
N ALA A 109 14.15 -11.87 27.06
CA ALA A 109 12.73 -11.55 26.95
C ALA A 109 11.91 -12.60 27.68
N THR A 110 10.81 -12.19 28.29
CA THR A 110 9.91 -13.07 29.05
C THR A 110 8.52 -13.05 28.42
N LEU A 111 7.59 -13.83 28.95
CA LEU A 111 6.20 -13.88 28.45
C LEU A 111 5.47 -12.52 28.46
N SER A 112 5.99 -11.48 29.13
CA SER A 112 5.45 -10.12 29.06
C SER A 112 5.98 -9.30 27.88
N ASP A 113 7.07 -9.73 27.25
CA ASP A 113 7.66 -9.07 26.10
C ASP A 113 6.79 -9.27 24.85
N PRO A 114 6.35 -8.20 24.17
CA PRO A 114 5.43 -8.33 23.04
C PRO A 114 6.05 -9.02 21.83
N CYS A 115 7.38 -8.92 21.62
CA CYS A 115 8.07 -9.58 20.52
C CYS A 115 8.14 -11.09 20.74
N LEU A 116 8.38 -11.55 21.97
CA LEU A 116 8.29 -12.97 22.29
C LEU A 116 6.84 -13.46 22.18
N ARG A 117 5.86 -12.71 22.72
CA ARG A 117 4.45 -13.07 22.62
C ARG A 117 3.96 -13.17 21.17
N ARG A 118 4.47 -12.33 20.28
CA ARG A 118 4.21 -12.40 18.84
C ARG A 118 4.64 -13.74 18.24
N LEU A 119 5.85 -14.22 18.55
CA LEU A 119 6.33 -15.53 18.07
C LEU A 119 5.50 -16.68 18.64
N LEU A 120 5.18 -16.62 19.93
CA LEU A 120 4.30 -17.61 20.56
C LEU A 120 2.87 -17.57 19.98
N ALA A 121 2.38 -16.41 19.56
CA ALA A 121 1.08 -16.28 18.89
C ALA A 121 1.10 -16.90 17.49
N LEU A 122 2.19 -16.76 16.73
CA LEU A 122 2.37 -17.46 15.44
C LEU A 122 2.32 -18.98 15.61
N TRP A 123 3.03 -19.51 16.62
CA TRP A 123 2.94 -20.93 16.95
C TRP A 123 1.51 -21.32 17.36
N SER A 124 0.85 -20.49 18.17
CA SER A 124 -0.51 -20.77 18.66
C SER A 124 -1.53 -20.83 17.53
N LEU A 125 -1.40 -19.98 16.50
CA LEU A 125 -2.26 -20.03 15.31
C LEU A 125 -2.09 -21.32 14.50
N GLY A 126 -0.92 -21.97 14.58
CA GLY A 126 -0.69 -23.29 13.98
C GLY A 126 -1.22 -24.45 14.82
N ALA A 127 -1.52 -24.23 16.10
CA ALA A 127 -1.97 -25.25 17.05
C ALA A 127 -3.50 -25.28 17.28
N ILE A 128 -4.22 -24.26 16.80
CA ILE A 128 -5.69 -24.20 16.86
C ILE A 128 -6.34 -25.00 15.73
N GLU A 129 -7.54 -25.49 15.99
CA GLU A 129 -8.37 -26.20 15.01
C GLU A 129 -9.51 -25.30 14.48
N PRO A 130 -10.14 -25.65 13.34
CA PRO A 130 -11.27 -24.92 12.79
C PRO A 130 -12.40 -24.62 13.79
N ASP A 131 -12.71 -25.58 14.68
CA ASP A 131 -13.78 -25.44 15.67
C ASP A 131 -13.45 -24.40 16.77
N ASP A 132 -12.18 -24.05 16.95
CA ASP A 132 -11.76 -23.05 17.95
C ASP A 132 -12.03 -21.61 17.51
N VAL A 133 -12.09 -21.37 16.19
CA VAL A 133 -12.10 -20.03 15.59
C VAL A 133 -13.22 -19.17 16.16
N ALA A 134 -14.41 -19.73 16.34
CA ALA A 134 -15.54 -19.01 16.94
C ALA A 134 -15.24 -18.53 18.37
N GLY A 135 -14.53 -19.34 19.16
CA GLY A 135 -14.15 -19.03 20.54
C GLY A 135 -12.99 -18.04 20.69
N ILE A 136 -12.27 -17.73 19.60
CA ILE A 136 -11.14 -16.77 19.59
C ILE A 136 -11.34 -15.62 18.59
N SER A 137 -12.57 -15.41 18.09
CA SER A 137 -12.87 -14.39 17.08
C SER A 137 -12.38 -12.99 17.47
N ASP A 138 -12.57 -12.58 18.73
CA ASP A 138 -12.11 -11.26 19.19
C ASP A 138 -10.57 -11.14 19.17
N ALA A 139 -9.85 -12.21 19.48
CA ALA A 139 -8.40 -12.24 19.39
C ALA A 139 -7.93 -12.14 17.93
N LEU A 140 -8.56 -12.88 17.01
CA LEU A 140 -8.23 -12.81 15.58
C LEU A 140 -8.51 -11.43 15.00
N ARG A 141 -9.61 -10.78 15.40
CA ARG A 141 -9.91 -9.38 15.02
C ARG A 141 -8.87 -8.41 15.57
N ALA A 142 -8.43 -8.58 16.82
CA ALA A 142 -7.40 -7.76 17.43
C ALA A 142 -6.04 -7.93 16.72
N ILE A 143 -5.69 -9.16 16.33
CA ILE A 143 -4.51 -9.45 15.53
C ILE A 143 -4.64 -8.81 14.14
N ALA A 144 -5.77 -8.99 13.44
CA ALA A 144 -5.98 -8.42 12.12
C ALA A 144 -5.92 -6.89 12.11
N ALA A 145 -6.24 -6.23 13.23
CA ALA A 145 -6.18 -4.78 13.38
C ALA A 145 -4.75 -4.23 13.57
N MET A 146 -3.71 -5.08 13.60
CA MET A 146 -2.34 -4.63 13.81
C MET A 146 -1.77 -3.96 12.55
N PRO A 147 -1.19 -2.74 12.68
CA PRO A 147 -0.54 -2.07 11.56
C PRO A 147 0.78 -2.76 11.18
N PRO A 148 1.36 -2.43 10.01
CA PRO A 148 2.74 -2.81 9.70
C PRO A 148 3.71 -2.40 10.83
N PRO A 149 4.76 -3.20 11.12
CA PRO A 149 5.26 -4.35 10.35
C PRO A 149 4.67 -5.73 10.70
N GLU A 150 3.54 -5.81 11.42
CA GLU A 150 3.01 -7.09 11.93
C GLU A 150 2.33 -8.00 10.87
N SER A 151 2.66 -7.82 9.59
CA SER A 151 1.99 -8.48 8.45
C SER A 151 2.00 -10.00 8.53
N GLN A 152 3.08 -10.62 9.03
CA GLN A 152 3.16 -12.08 9.17
C GLN A 152 2.13 -12.64 10.16
N LEU A 153 1.97 -12.00 11.32
CA LEU A 153 1.02 -12.45 12.35
C LEU A 153 -0.42 -12.21 11.88
N VAL A 154 -0.67 -11.06 11.21
CA VAL A 154 -1.95 -10.77 10.57
C VAL A 154 -2.29 -11.83 9.51
N ALA A 155 -1.32 -12.20 8.67
CA ALA A 155 -1.51 -13.21 7.63
C ALA A 155 -1.91 -14.57 8.21
N ALA A 156 -1.19 -15.02 9.25
CA ALA A 156 -1.47 -16.27 9.94
C ALA A 156 -2.87 -16.26 10.58
N ALA A 157 -3.30 -15.13 11.16
CA ALA A 157 -4.64 -15.03 11.75
C ALA A 157 -5.76 -15.10 10.70
N ILE A 158 -5.56 -14.51 9.52
CA ILE A 158 -6.51 -14.63 8.40
C ILE A 158 -6.54 -16.08 7.88
N GLN A 159 -5.37 -16.72 7.76
CA GLN A 159 -5.25 -18.11 7.28
C GLN A 159 -5.81 -19.14 8.26
N ALA A 160 -5.85 -18.84 9.56
CA ALA A 160 -6.49 -19.69 10.56
C ALA A 160 -8.01 -19.81 10.38
N ILE A 161 -8.65 -18.90 9.64
CA ILE A 161 -10.06 -19.02 9.27
C ILE A 161 -10.23 -20.13 8.24
N PRO A 162 -11.13 -21.11 8.43
CA PRO A 162 -11.37 -22.17 7.45
C PRO A 162 -11.74 -21.59 6.07
N GLU A 163 -11.32 -22.26 5.00
CA GLU A 163 -11.63 -21.81 3.62
C GLU A 163 -13.14 -21.81 3.32
N THR A 164 -13.92 -22.54 4.11
CA THR A 164 -15.38 -22.56 4.02
C THR A 164 -16.06 -21.37 4.70
N ASP A 165 -15.35 -20.59 5.52
CA ASP A 165 -15.87 -19.42 6.26
C ASP A 165 -15.34 -18.11 5.62
N LEU A 166 -15.74 -17.89 4.38
CA LEU A 166 -15.32 -16.73 3.58
C LEU A 166 -15.80 -15.40 4.15
N ASP A 167 -16.96 -15.37 4.84
CA ASP A 167 -17.49 -14.19 5.51
C ASP A 167 -16.53 -13.67 6.59
N ARG A 168 -16.08 -14.55 7.50
CA ARG A 168 -15.11 -14.16 8.53
C ARG A 168 -13.75 -13.84 7.95
N ARG A 169 -13.34 -14.56 6.90
CA ARG A 169 -12.06 -14.29 6.22
C ARG A 169 -12.07 -12.89 5.62
N LEU A 170 -13.14 -12.52 4.88
CA LEU A 170 -13.31 -11.18 4.33
C LEU A 170 -13.38 -10.12 5.43
N GLU A 171 -14.05 -10.40 6.56
CA GLU A 171 -14.06 -9.50 7.71
C GLU A 171 -12.64 -9.18 8.20
N LEU A 172 -11.80 -10.20 8.44
CA LEU A 172 -10.43 -10.01 8.90
C LEU A 172 -9.56 -9.30 7.85
N VAL A 173 -9.71 -9.64 6.57
CA VAL A 173 -9.03 -8.93 5.47
C VAL A 173 -9.42 -7.45 5.45
N ALA A 174 -10.69 -7.13 5.65
CA ALA A 174 -11.17 -5.74 5.70
C ALA A 174 -10.65 -4.98 6.93
N ILE A 175 -10.51 -5.66 8.08
CA ILE A 175 -9.88 -5.08 9.27
C ILE A 175 -8.39 -4.78 8.98
N ALA A 176 -7.66 -5.76 8.43
CA ALA A 176 -6.25 -5.62 8.07
C ALA A 176 -6.02 -4.47 7.07
N TYR A 177 -6.87 -4.38 6.04
CA TYR A 177 -6.80 -3.29 5.06
C TYR A 177 -6.92 -1.91 5.73
N ARG A 178 -7.89 -1.75 6.65
CA ARG A 178 -8.07 -0.50 7.42
C ARG A 178 -6.92 -0.21 8.37
N ALA A 179 -6.24 -1.23 8.88
CA ALA A 179 -5.03 -1.11 9.69
C ALA A 179 -3.78 -0.72 8.89
N GLY A 180 -3.88 -0.59 7.57
CA GLY A 180 -2.76 -0.21 6.69
C GLY A 180 -2.03 -1.39 6.06
N GLN A 181 -2.50 -2.63 6.26
CA GLN A 181 -1.92 -3.85 5.69
C GLN A 181 -2.38 -4.06 4.22
N ARG A 182 -2.30 -3.03 3.37
CA ARG A 182 -2.92 -3.04 2.04
C ARG A 182 -2.40 -4.14 1.13
N GLU A 183 -1.09 -4.33 1.06
CA GLU A 183 -0.46 -5.36 0.21
C GLU A 183 -0.87 -6.76 0.63
N LEU A 184 -0.80 -7.04 1.93
CA LEU A 184 -1.25 -8.30 2.51
C LEU A 184 -2.74 -8.55 2.24
N ALA A 185 -3.59 -7.57 2.55
CA ALA A 185 -5.03 -7.69 2.35
C ALA A 185 -5.38 -7.94 0.88
N ASN A 186 -4.75 -7.23 -0.06
CA ASN A 186 -4.93 -7.44 -1.49
C ASN A 186 -4.44 -8.83 -1.93
N GLY A 187 -3.32 -9.32 -1.40
CA GLY A 187 -2.82 -10.66 -1.68
C GLY A 187 -3.73 -11.80 -1.21
N MET A 188 -4.56 -11.57 -0.19
CA MET A 188 -5.48 -12.58 0.35
C MET A 188 -6.79 -12.72 -0.44
N LEU A 189 -7.08 -11.78 -1.35
CA LEU A 189 -8.33 -11.75 -2.11
C LEU A 189 -8.47 -12.91 -3.09
N GLY A 190 -7.37 -13.49 -3.57
CA GLY A 190 -7.40 -14.61 -4.51
C GLY A 190 -8.03 -15.89 -3.96
N THR A 191 -8.27 -15.96 -2.65
CA THR A 191 -8.96 -17.09 -2.00
C THR A 191 -10.47 -16.89 -1.85
N LEU A 192 -10.99 -15.70 -2.19
CA LEU A 192 -12.40 -15.36 -2.09
C LEU A 192 -13.14 -15.71 -3.39
N ASP A 193 -14.42 -16.05 -3.27
CA ASP A 193 -15.29 -16.19 -4.43
C ASP A 193 -15.72 -14.81 -4.99
N GLU A 194 -16.41 -14.84 -6.12
CA GLU A 194 -16.88 -13.63 -6.82
C GLU A 194 -17.79 -12.75 -5.93
N ALA A 195 -18.70 -13.34 -5.15
CA ALA A 195 -19.62 -12.57 -4.32
C ALA A 195 -18.87 -11.80 -3.22
N HIS A 196 -17.87 -12.44 -2.60
CA HIS A 196 -17.03 -11.82 -1.58
C HIS A 196 -16.07 -10.78 -2.17
N LEU A 197 -15.58 -10.96 -3.40
CA LEU A 197 -14.81 -9.92 -4.10
C LEU A 197 -15.66 -8.67 -4.40
N ILE A 198 -16.91 -8.86 -4.82
CA ILE A 198 -17.86 -7.75 -5.00
C ILE A 198 -18.12 -7.05 -3.67
N GLU A 199 -18.32 -7.79 -2.57
CA GLU A 199 -18.47 -7.20 -1.24
C GLU A 199 -17.22 -6.44 -0.78
N ALA A 200 -16.03 -7.01 -1.02
CA ALA A 200 -14.75 -6.39 -0.67
C ALA A 200 -14.60 -4.98 -1.26
N VAL A 201 -14.90 -4.80 -2.55
CA VAL A 201 -14.84 -3.47 -3.18
C VAL A 201 -16.04 -2.61 -2.79
N THR A 202 -17.27 -3.13 -2.82
CA THR A 202 -18.47 -2.28 -2.68
C THR A 202 -18.73 -1.85 -1.24
N LYS A 203 -18.46 -2.70 -0.26
CA LYS A 203 -18.71 -2.43 1.17
C LYS A 203 -17.44 -2.03 1.90
N HIS A 204 -16.35 -2.75 1.67
CA HIS A 204 -15.10 -2.56 2.43
C HIS A 204 -14.09 -1.64 1.75
N LYS A 205 -14.32 -1.25 0.50
CA LYS A 205 -13.45 -0.37 -0.29
C LYS A 205 -12.02 -0.94 -0.43
N ILE A 206 -11.90 -2.26 -0.42
CA ILE A 206 -10.64 -2.96 -0.69
C ILE A 206 -10.43 -2.92 -2.19
N ASP A 207 -9.45 -2.15 -2.61
CA ASP A 207 -9.24 -1.82 -4.02
C ASP A 207 -8.66 -2.96 -4.85
N GLY A 208 -7.81 -3.82 -4.26
CA GLY A 208 -7.26 -4.98 -4.96
C GLY A 208 -8.31 -5.95 -5.50
N ALA A 209 -9.56 -5.89 -5.00
CA ALA A 209 -10.64 -6.74 -5.51
C ALA A 209 -10.99 -6.41 -6.97
N LEU A 210 -10.85 -5.16 -7.39
CA LEU A 210 -11.01 -4.78 -8.80
C LEU A 210 -9.89 -5.30 -9.70
N GLU A 211 -8.73 -5.69 -9.15
CA GLU A 211 -7.66 -6.31 -9.95
C GLU A 211 -7.92 -7.81 -10.19
N VAL A 212 -8.71 -8.45 -9.31
CA VAL A 212 -9.13 -9.85 -9.45
C VAL A 212 -10.40 -9.96 -10.31
N LEU A 213 -11.34 -9.04 -10.14
CA LEU A 213 -12.52 -8.93 -10.99
C LEU A 213 -12.14 -8.42 -12.39
N SER A 214 -13.06 -8.55 -13.34
CA SER A 214 -12.91 -8.00 -14.70
C SER A 214 -14.03 -7.01 -15.01
N ALA A 215 -13.70 -5.93 -15.72
CA ALA A 215 -14.69 -4.94 -16.16
C ALA A 215 -15.73 -5.54 -17.13
N GLU A 216 -15.36 -6.57 -17.89
CA GLU A 216 -16.25 -7.29 -18.81
C GLU A 216 -17.32 -8.09 -18.06
N GLY A 217 -16.93 -8.87 -17.04
CA GLY A 217 -17.87 -9.66 -16.24
C GLY A 217 -18.62 -8.82 -15.18
N HIS A 218 -18.00 -7.75 -14.68
CA HIS A 218 -18.46 -7.03 -13.48
C HIS A 218 -18.67 -5.54 -13.74
N ARG A 219 -19.17 -5.21 -14.93
CA ARG A 219 -19.29 -3.84 -15.42
C ARG A 219 -19.98 -2.89 -14.44
N GLU A 220 -21.04 -3.33 -13.76
CA GLU A 220 -21.74 -2.51 -12.77
C GLU A 220 -20.86 -2.12 -11.57
N VAL A 221 -19.99 -3.04 -11.12
CA VAL A 221 -19.09 -2.82 -10.00
C VAL A 221 -18.07 -1.73 -10.35
N TYR A 222 -17.49 -1.83 -11.56
CA TYR A 222 -16.56 -0.83 -12.08
C TYR A 222 -17.23 0.54 -12.29
N LEU A 223 -18.45 0.58 -12.82
CA LEU A 223 -19.18 1.84 -12.97
C LEU A 223 -19.39 2.56 -11.64
N ARG A 224 -19.74 1.82 -10.59
CA ARG A 224 -19.87 2.38 -9.24
C ARG A 224 -18.51 2.89 -8.74
N ALA A 225 -17.45 2.11 -8.94
CA ALA A 225 -16.09 2.46 -8.54
C ALA A 225 -15.62 3.79 -9.15
N VAL A 226 -15.90 4.06 -10.42
CA VAL A 226 -15.56 5.34 -11.08
C VAL A 226 -16.05 6.56 -10.28
N THR A 227 -17.23 6.47 -9.68
CA THR A 227 -17.88 7.58 -8.96
C THR A 227 -17.71 7.54 -7.44
N ASP A 228 -17.11 6.49 -6.89
CA ASP A 228 -16.99 6.31 -5.44
C ASP A 228 -15.83 7.11 -4.86
N GLU A 229 -16.12 8.25 -4.20
CA GLU A 229 -15.08 9.10 -3.57
C GLU A 229 -14.35 8.41 -2.41
N ALA A 230 -14.85 7.29 -1.87
CA ALA A 230 -14.17 6.54 -0.82
C ALA A 230 -13.04 5.66 -1.38
N LEU A 231 -13.04 5.35 -2.67
CA LEU A 231 -11.95 4.62 -3.32
C LEU A 231 -10.78 5.56 -3.66
N PRO A 232 -9.53 5.07 -3.57
CA PRO A 232 -8.36 5.84 -3.99
C PRO A 232 -8.44 6.27 -5.45
N ALA A 233 -7.91 7.45 -5.77
CA ALA A 233 -7.90 8.01 -7.12
C ALA A 233 -7.35 7.05 -8.18
N LYS A 234 -6.22 6.39 -7.88
CA LYS A 234 -5.59 5.39 -8.75
C LYS A 234 -6.56 4.29 -9.17
N VAL A 235 -7.38 3.82 -8.24
CA VAL A 235 -8.33 2.72 -8.43
C VAL A 235 -9.47 3.17 -9.32
N ARG A 236 -9.98 4.38 -9.08
CA ARG A 236 -11.02 5.00 -9.91
C ARG A 236 -10.53 5.27 -11.33
N THR A 237 -9.28 5.70 -11.50
CA THR A 237 -8.68 5.89 -12.83
C THR A 237 -8.46 4.57 -13.56
N SER A 238 -7.98 3.51 -12.87
CA SER A 238 -7.88 2.17 -13.46
C SER A 238 -9.26 1.65 -13.89
N ALA A 239 -10.28 1.81 -13.05
CA ALA A 239 -11.64 1.42 -13.41
C ALA A 239 -12.17 2.13 -14.65
N ILE A 240 -11.84 3.42 -14.85
CA ILE A 240 -12.16 4.15 -16.09
C ILE A 240 -11.45 3.51 -17.29
N ILE A 241 -10.15 3.23 -17.17
CA ILE A 241 -9.33 2.64 -18.24
C ILE A 241 -9.87 1.26 -18.63
N ASP A 242 -10.14 0.40 -17.65
CA ASP A 242 -10.63 -0.96 -17.86
C ASP A 242 -12.01 -0.96 -18.50
N LEU A 243 -12.91 -0.05 -18.09
CA LEU A 243 -14.21 0.14 -18.73
C LEU A 243 -14.07 0.65 -20.17
N VAL A 244 -13.12 1.54 -20.46
CA VAL A 244 -12.83 1.99 -21.84
C VAL A 244 -12.37 0.80 -22.69
N ALA A 245 -11.48 -0.03 -22.16
CA ALA A 245 -10.94 -1.20 -22.86
C ALA A 245 -11.99 -2.30 -23.11
N ALA A 246 -12.83 -2.58 -22.12
CA ALA A 246 -13.87 -3.60 -22.19
C ALA A 246 -15.08 -3.19 -23.04
N THR A 247 -15.30 -1.88 -23.23
CA THR A 247 -16.48 -1.39 -23.96
C THR A 247 -16.18 -1.27 -25.46
N HIS A 248 -16.58 -2.29 -26.23
CA HIS A 248 -16.50 -2.25 -27.69
C HIS A 248 -17.53 -1.30 -28.34
N GLU A 249 -18.61 -0.95 -27.63
CA GLU A 249 -19.64 -0.03 -28.13
C GLU A 249 -19.51 1.40 -27.58
N PRO A 250 -19.36 2.43 -28.43
CA PRO A 250 -19.27 3.83 -28.03
C PRO A 250 -20.49 4.40 -27.26
N SER A 251 -21.53 3.61 -26.98
CA SER A 251 -22.90 4.07 -26.70
C SER A 251 -23.45 3.78 -25.30
N ALA A 252 -22.76 3.04 -24.42
CA ALA A 252 -23.30 2.71 -23.09
C ALA A 252 -23.57 3.99 -22.25
N ARG A 253 -24.84 4.40 -22.18
CA ARG A 253 -25.30 5.69 -21.62
C ARG A 253 -24.95 5.85 -20.14
N ASP A 254 -24.97 4.75 -19.40
CA ASP A 254 -24.60 4.66 -18.00
C ASP A 254 -23.10 4.93 -17.77
N PHE A 255 -22.21 4.43 -18.65
CA PHE A 255 -20.79 4.78 -18.59
C PHE A 255 -20.56 6.26 -18.88
N GLY A 256 -21.20 6.80 -19.93
CA GLY A 256 -21.17 8.24 -20.19
C GLY A 256 -21.66 9.06 -18.98
N THR A 257 -22.71 8.60 -18.29
CA THR A 257 -23.21 9.25 -17.06
C THR A 257 -22.19 9.21 -15.92
N ALA A 258 -21.53 8.06 -15.71
CA ALA A 258 -20.48 7.91 -14.71
C ALA A 258 -19.28 8.83 -15.00
N LEU A 259 -18.83 8.91 -16.26
CA LEU A 259 -17.74 9.80 -16.68
C LEU A 259 -18.09 11.28 -16.48
N VAL A 260 -19.30 11.71 -16.87
CA VAL A 260 -19.79 13.09 -16.67
C VAL A 260 -19.84 13.46 -15.17
N THR A 261 -20.07 12.48 -14.31
CA THR A 261 -19.97 12.66 -12.86
C THR A 261 -18.51 12.75 -12.42
N ALA A 262 -17.65 11.85 -12.90
CA ALA A 262 -16.25 11.76 -12.53
C ALA A 262 -15.41 12.97 -12.97
N VAL A 263 -15.73 13.67 -14.07
CA VAL A 263 -15.06 14.94 -14.45
C VAL A 263 -15.22 16.05 -13.39
N LYS A 264 -16.21 15.92 -12.49
CA LYS A 264 -16.43 16.84 -11.37
C LYS A 264 -15.70 16.41 -10.09
N SER A 265 -14.94 15.31 -10.13
CA SER A 265 -14.16 14.82 -8.99
C SER A 265 -13.27 15.92 -8.41
N LYS A 266 -13.09 15.87 -7.08
CA LYS A 266 -12.10 16.69 -6.37
C LYS A 266 -10.67 16.27 -6.72
N ASP A 267 -10.48 14.99 -7.01
CA ASP A 267 -9.22 14.45 -7.49
C ASP A 267 -9.03 14.76 -8.98
N CYS A 268 -7.93 15.44 -9.31
CA CYS A 268 -7.64 15.91 -10.65
C CYS A 268 -7.30 14.78 -11.63
N GLU A 269 -6.68 13.69 -11.14
CA GLU A 269 -6.31 12.55 -11.98
C GLU A 269 -7.57 11.81 -12.41
N VAL A 270 -8.53 11.62 -11.50
CA VAL A 270 -9.85 11.05 -11.84
C VAL A 270 -10.61 11.95 -12.80
N ALA A 271 -10.63 13.27 -12.55
CA ALA A 271 -11.32 14.21 -13.43
C ALA A 271 -10.71 14.23 -14.84
N ALA A 272 -9.38 14.20 -14.94
CA ALA A 272 -8.64 14.15 -16.20
C ALA A 272 -8.85 12.84 -16.95
N ALA A 273 -8.76 11.68 -16.28
CA ALA A 273 -9.02 10.38 -16.89
C ALA A 273 -10.45 10.29 -17.44
N ALA A 274 -11.43 10.80 -16.69
CA ALA A 274 -12.82 10.83 -17.14
C ALA A 274 -13.03 11.76 -18.34
N ALA A 275 -12.39 12.93 -18.33
CA ALA A 275 -12.42 13.87 -19.46
C ALA A 275 -11.79 13.23 -20.71
N ARG A 276 -10.64 12.56 -20.56
CA ARG A 276 -9.96 11.87 -21.65
C ARG A 276 -10.82 10.75 -22.25
N ALA A 277 -11.47 9.96 -21.41
CA ALA A 277 -12.40 8.92 -21.85
C ALA A 277 -13.59 9.50 -22.63
N LEU A 278 -14.17 10.63 -22.19
CA LEU A 278 -15.25 11.32 -22.91
C LEU A 278 -14.79 11.88 -24.26
N VAL A 279 -13.59 12.46 -24.31
CA VAL A 279 -13.00 12.99 -25.57
C VAL A 279 -12.70 11.86 -26.55
N GLY A 280 -12.17 10.72 -26.08
CA GLY A 280 -11.96 9.52 -26.89
C GLY A 280 -13.25 8.95 -27.48
N ARG A 281 -14.40 9.21 -26.83
CA ARG A 281 -15.74 8.89 -27.33
C ARG A 281 -16.37 9.99 -28.19
N GLY A 282 -15.61 11.04 -28.52
CA GLY A 282 -16.02 12.12 -29.40
C GLY A 282 -16.57 13.38 -28.72
N ASP A 283 -16.72 13.41 -27.39
CA ASP A 283 -17.25 14.58 -26.68
C ASP A 283 -16.13 15.58 -26.31
N LYS A 284 -15.74 16.39 -27.30
CA LYS A 284 -14.66 17.39 -27.17
C LYS A 284 -14.97 18.52 -26.18
N ARG A 285 -16.20 18.63 -25.66
CA ARG A 285 -16.55 19.67 -24.67
C ARG A 285 -15.84 19.47 -23.34
N PHE A 286 -15.36 18.25 -23.06
CA PHE A 286 -14.65 17.90 -21.84
C PHE A 286 -13.13 18.09 -21.92
N ILE A 287 -12.59 18.55 -23.06
CA ILE A 287 -11.19 18.96 -23.15
C ILE A 287 -10.94 20.07 -22.09
N PRO A 288 -9.91 19.93 -21.22
CA PRO A 288 -9.60 20.96 -20.24
C PRO A 288 -9.37 22.30 -20.90
N ASN A 289 -10.04 23.32 -20.39
CA ASN A 289 -9.96 24.69 -20.89
C ASN A 289 -9.85 25.65 -19.72
N ARG A 290 -9.13 26.76 -19.94
CA ARG A 290 -8.98 27.82 -18.95
C ARG A 290 -10.35 28.30 -18.45
N PRO A 291 -10.61 28.24 -17.13
CA PRO A 291 -11.88 28.68 -16.58
C PRO A 291 -11.98 30.21 -16.63
N ARG A 292 -13.20 30.71 -16.87
CA ARG A 292 -13.49 32.14 -16.76
C ARG A 292 -13.70 32.52 -15.30
N THR A 293 -12.62 32.72 -14.55
CA THR A 293 -12.65 32.95 -13.10
C THR A 293 -11.63 33.98 -12.67
N SER A 294 -11.96 34.75 -11.62
CA SER A 294 -11.03 35.62 -10.89
C SER A 294 -10.43 34.95 -9.65
N LYS A 295 -10.84 33.70 -9.34
CA LYS A 295 -10.44 32.99 -8.11
C LYS A 295 -9.20 32.12 -8.36
N PRO A 296 -8.06 32.36 -7.67
CA PRO A 296 -6.86 31.54 -7.83
C PRO A 296 -7.09 30.04 -7.59
N ALA A 297 -7.86 29.67 -6.57
CA ALA A 297 -8.16 28.26 -6.27
C ALA A 297 -8.85 27.52 -7.44
N ALA A 298 -9.76 28.19 -8.15
CA ALA A 298 -10.42 27.60 -9.33
C ALA A 298 -9.45 27.45 -10.51
N MET A 299 -8.52 28.39 -10.67
CA MET A 299 -7.47 28.33 -11.67
C MET A 299 -6.46 27.20 -11.35
N MET A 300 -6.05 27.07 -10.08
CA MET A 300 -5.19 25.99 -9.59
C MET A 300 -5.81 24.62 -9.83
N ARG A 301 -7.08 24.42 -9.47
CA ARG A 301 -7.80 23.17 -9.78
C ARG A 301 -7.79 22.89 -11.28
N SER A 302 -8.02 23.90 -12.12
CA SER A 302 -8.02 23.69 -13.56
C SER A 302 -6.64 23.34 -14.12
N LEU A 303 -5.56 23.92 -13.59
CA LEU A 303 -4.19 23.55 -13.97
C LEU A 303 -3.84 22.13 -13.51
N CYS A 304 -4.33 21.73 -12.34
CA CYS A 304 -4.18 20.37 -11.82
C CYS A 304 -4.84 19.32 -12.72
N VAL A 305 -6.07 19.58 -13.17
CA VAL A 305 -6.78 18.73 -14.15
C VAL A 305 -6.07 18.76 -15.50
N LEU A 306 -5.62 19.93 -15.96
CA LEU A 306 -4.87 20.07 -17.21
C LEU A 306 -3.59 19.22 -17.20
N ALA A 307 -2.73 19.39 -16.19
CA ALA A 307 -1.47 18.64 -16.09
C ALA A 307 -1.72 17.12 -16.03
N SER A 308 -2.74 16.70 -15.27
CA SER A 308 -3.13 15.29 -15.22
C SER A 308 -3.67 14.76 -16.56
N TYR A 309 -4.32 15.61 -17.34
CA TYR A 309 -4.85 15.27 -18.68
C TYR A 309 -3.74 15.20 -19.72
N GLU A 310 -2.81 16.17 -19.73
CA GLU A 310 -1.64 16.16 -20.64
C GLU A 310 -0.74 14.95 -20.36
N ARG A 311 -0.64 14.47 -19.12
CA ARG A 311 0.09 13.23 -18.79
C ARG A 311 -0.50 11.99 -19.48
N LEU A 312 -1.79 12.04 -19.87
CA LEU A 312 -2.49 10.97 -20.57
C LEU A 312 -2.53 11.17 -22.10
N GLN A 313 -1.93 12.26 -22.62
CA GLN A 313 -1.88 12.52 -24.06
C GLN A 313 -0.81 11.66 -24.74
N THR A 314 -1.01 11.42 -26.04
CA THR A 314 0.07 10.89 -26.88
C THR A 314 1.02 12.02 -27.28
N ASN A 315 2.25 11.67 -27.65
CA ASN A 315 3.30 12.66 -28.00
C ASN A 315 2.93 13.60 -29.17
N ASP A 316 1.96 13.22 -30.00
CA ASP A 316 1.53 13.99 -31.16
C ASP A 316 0.44 15.03 -30.85
N GLU A 317 -0.11 15.03 -29.62
CA GLU A 317 -1.13 16.00 -29.23
C GLU A 317 -0.50 17.32 -28.75
N PRO A 318 -1.01 18.49 -29.19
CA PRO A 318 -0.49 19.77 -28.73
C PRO A 318 -0.87 20.01 -27.27
N SER A 319 0.05 20.67 -26.56
CA SER A 319 -0.17 21.20 -25.21
C SER A 319 -1.37 22.15 -25.17
N LEU A 320 -2.24 21.92 -24.20
CA LEU A 320 -3.42 22.74 -23.90
C LEU A 320 -3.08 23.88 -22.94
N LEU A 321 -1.90 23.86 -22.31
CA LEU A 321 -1.38 24.94 -21.46
C LEU A 321 -1.33 26.29 -22.19
N ALA A 322 -1.16 26.29 -23.51
CA ALA A 322 -1.26 27.49 -24.34
C ALA A 322 -2.60 28.25 -24.15
N THR A 323 -3.67 27.59 -23.72
CA THR A 323 -4.96 28.25 -23.44
C THR A 323 -5.02 28.96 -22.09
N TYR A 324 -4.07 28.67 -21.18
CA TYR A 324 -3.98 29.21 -19.82
C TYR A 324 -3.05 30.41 -19.70
N VAL A 325 -2.15 30.60 -20.66
CA VAL A 325 -1.11 31.65 -20.65
C VAL A 325 -1.53 32.89 -21.45
N PRO A 326 -0.99 34.08 -21.15
CA PRO A 326 -1.26 35.27 -21.95
C PRO A 326 -0.61 35.20 -23.34
N ALA A 327 -1.05 36.05 -24.27
CA ALA A 327 -0.53 36.10 -25.63
C ALA A 327 0.99 36.32 -25.70
N LYS A 328 1.56 37.06 -24.74
CA LYS A 328 2.99 37.34 -24.64
C LYS A 328 3.86 36.13 -24.22
N GLY A 329 3.26 35.02 -23.80
CA GLY A 329 3.97 33.86 -23.26
C GLY A 329 3.98 33.77 -21.74
N LEU A 330 4.66 32.74 -21.22
CA LEU A 330 4.79 32.43 -19.80
C LEU A 330 6.18 32.81 -19.31
N GLU A 331 6.25 33.54 -18.20
CA GLU A 331 7.52 33.76 -17.50
C GLU A 331 7.84 32.50 -16.67
N GLN A 332 8.82 31.73 -17.11
CA GLN A 332 9.30 30.55 -16.39
C GLN A 332 10.55 30.92 -15.60
N VAL A 333 10.54 30.61 -14.30
CA VAL A 333 11.69 30.75 -13.43
C VAL A 333 12.10 29.39 -12.94
N ARG A 334 13.37 29.03 -13.14
CA ARG A 334 13.96 27.80 -12.62
C ARG A 334 15.00 28.18 -11.57
N ILE A 335 14.93 27.54 -10.41
CA ILE A 335 15.91 27.67 -9.32
C ILE A 335 16.52 26.29 -9.16
N ALA A 336 17.73 26.11 -9.67
CA ALA A 336 18.49 24.86 -9.51
C ALA A 336 19.16 24.83 -8.13
N PHE A 337 19.39 23.64 -7.58
CA PHE A 337 20.08 23.46 -6.31
C PHE A 337 21.36 22.64 -6.51
N ASP A 338 22.51 23.19 -6.11
CA ASP A 338 23.78 22.49 -6.06
C ASP A 338 24.37 22.56 -4.65
N ALA A 339 24.44 21.40 -3.98
CA ALA A 339 24.97 21.29 -2.63
C ALA A 339 26.47 21.65 -2.53
N LEU A 340 27.19 21.58 -3.64
CA LEU A 340 28.64 21.80 -3.71
C LEU A 340 29.00 23.20 -4.23
N ALA A 341 28.03 24.00 -4.66
CA ALA A 341 28.31 25.34 -5.15
C ALA A 341 28.71 26.28 -3.99
N GLU A 342 29.83 26.97 -4.21
CA GLU A 342 30.44 27.91 -3.26
C GLU A 342 30.42 29.36 -3.77
N ILE A 343 30.02 29.55 -5.03
CA ILE A 343 29.99 30.85 -5.71
C ILE A 343 28.54 31.16 -6.06
N ASP A 344 28.05 32.29 -5.56
CA ASP A 344 26.77 32.88 -5.93
C ASP A 344 26.89 33.48 -7.34
N THR A 345 26.34 32.78 -8.34
CA THR A 345 26.44 33.17 -9.76
C THR A 345 25.33 34.13 -10.20
N ASP A 346 24.22 34.19 -9.48
CA ASP A 346 23.06 35.00 -9.84
C ASP A 346 22.85 36.24 -8.94
N GLY A 347 23.62 36.34 -7.85
CA GLY A 347 23.64 37.45 -6.91
C GLY A 347 22.48 37.47 -5.93
N ASP A 348 21.79 36.35 -5.72
CA ASP A 348 20.64 36.26 -4.81
C ASP A 348 21.03 36.08 -3.33
N GLY A 349 22.32 35.88 -3.05
CA GLY A 349 22.88 35.72 -1.72
C GLY A 349 22.94 34.28 -1.22
N ASP A 350 22.53 33.29 -2.00
CA ASP A 350 22.70 31.86 -1.71
C ASP A 350 23.57 31.19 -2.78
N PRO A 351 24.84 30.84 -2.48
CA PRO A 351 25.74 30.23 -3.46
C PRO A 351 25.29 28.83 -3.91
N ARG A 352 24.29 28.22 -3.26
CA ARG A 352 23.80 26.87 -3.58
C ARG A 352 22.61 26.86 -4.52
N THR A 353 22.08 28.03 -4.86
CA THR A 353 20.97 28.15 -5.80
C THR A 353 21.37 28.95 -7.02
N GLU A 354 20.82 28.56 -8.17
CA GLU A 354 20.99 29.32 -9.41
C GLU A 354 19.62 29.57 -10.06
N ARG A 355 19.28 30.84 -10.23
CA ARG A 355 18.00 31.31 -10.74
C ARG A 355 18.11 31.75 -12.20
N THR A 356 17.44 30.99 -13.06
CA THR A 356 17.25 31.35 -14.47
C THR A 356 15.82 31.82 -14.72
N THR A 357 15.65 32.96 -15.40
CA THR A 357 14.33 33.46 -15.84
C THR A 357 14.25 33.51 -17.36
N GLN A 358 13.20 32.92 -17.93
CA GLN A 358 12.95 32.88 -19.36
C GLN A 358 11.49 33.25 -19.67
N LEU A 359 11.25 34.01 -20.75
CA LEU A 359 9.92 34.20 -21.31
C LEU A 359 9.69 33.17 -22.41
N VAL A 360 8.86 32.16 -22.14
CA VAL A 360 8.53 31.09 -23.08
C VAL A 360 7.37 31.53 -23.97
N PRO A 361 7.51 31.55 -25.31
CA PRO A 361 6.43 31.92 -26.22
C PRO A 361 5.20 31.02 -26.06
N ARG A 362 4.01 31.59 -26.25
CA ARG A 362 2.74 30.86 -26.09
C ARG A 362 2.60 29.62 -26.99
N GLY A 363 3.23 29.62 -28.16
CA GLY A 363 3.19 28.49 -29.09
C GLY A 363 4.14 27.34 -28.74
N GLU A 364 5.11 27.59 -27.86
CA GLU A 364 6.15 26.64 -27.47
C GLU A 364 5.93 26.10 -26.05
N ILE A 365 4.89 26.58 -25.35
CA ILE A 365 4.68 26.24 -23.95
C ILE A 365 4.11 24.82 -23.78
N VAL A 366 4.78 24.04 -22.96
CA VAL A 366 4.36 22.71 -22.52
C VAL A 366 4.33 22.66 -21.00
N VAL A 367 3.59 21.72 -20.41
CA VAL A 367 3.63 21.50 -18.96
C VAL A 367 5.01 20.96 -18.58
N PRO A 368 5.81 21.71 -17.78
CA PRO A 368 7.14 21.27 -17.40
C PRO A 368 7.09 20.20 -16.32
N GLU A 369 8.04 19.27 -16.35
CA GLU A 369 8.22 18.22 -15.33
C GLU A 369 6.90 17.53 -14.95
N ILE A 370 6.10 17.15 -15.95
CA ILE A 370 4.67 16.82 -15.80
C ILE A 370 4.39 15.79 -14.71
N ASP A 371 5.20 14.74 -14.59
CA ASP A 371 5.04 13.72 -13.56
C ASP A 371 5.23 14.27 -12.15
N ASP A 372 6.24 15.13 -11.98
CA ASP A 372 6.56 15.75 -10.71
C ASP A 372 5.51 16.81 -10.32
N LEU A 373 5.05 17.57 -11.32
CA LEU A 373 4.01 18.56 -11.12
C LEU A 373 2.66 17.92 -10.72
N VAL A 374 2.27 16.81 -11.35
CA VAL A 374 1.05 16.06 -10.97
C VAL A 374 1.16 15.56 -9.52
N ARG A 375 2.34 15.09 -9.09
CA ARG A 375 2.57 14.73 -7.67
C ARG A 375 2.49 15.95 -6.76
N ALA A 376 3.08 17.08 -7.15
CA ALA A 376 3.07 18.32 -6.38
C ALA A 376 1.65 18.84 -6.13
N PHE A 377 0.73 18.68 -7.09
CA PHE A 377 -0.65 19.12 -6.95
C PHE A 377 -1.41 18.48 -5.77
N ARG A 378 -0.95 17.33 -5.27
CA ARG A 378 -1.51 16.67 -4.08
C ARG A 378 -1.16 17.40 -2.77
N ARG A 379 -0.21 18.34 -2.80
CA ARG A 379 0.33 19.07 -1.65
C ARG A 379 0.47 20.57 -1.96
N CYS A 380 -0.65 21.22 -2.27
CA CYS A 380 -0.67 22.66 -2.51
C CYS A 380 -1.14 23.46 -1.30
N THR A 381 -0.48 24.58 -1.04
CA THR A 381 -0.93 25.65 -0.16
C THR A 381 -1.11 26.92 -0.99
N GLY A 382 -2.36 27.26 -1.32
CA GLY A 382 -2.67 28.40 -2.17
C GLY A 382 -2.17 28.21 -3.60
N THR A 383 -1.14 28.95 -3.99
CA THR A 383 -0.53 28.92 -5.33
C THR A 383 0.87 28.30 -5.33
N THR A 384 1.26 27.60 -4.27
CA THR A 384 2.51 26.87 -4.19
C THR A 384 2.22 25.40 -3.94
N CYS A 385 2.88 24.52 -4.68
CA CYS A 385 2.69 23.08 -4.62
C CYS A 385 4.05 22.39 -4.48
N THR A 386 4.15 21.39 -3.61
CA THR A 386 5.43 20.78 -3.25
C THR A 386 5.42 19.29 -3.59
N SER A 387 6.48 18.84 -4.23
CA SER A 387 6.80 17.43 -4.45
C SER A 387 8.01 17.01 -3.61
N GLY A 388 8.47 15.76 -3.77
CA GLY A 388 9.71 15.31 -3.14
C GLY A 388 10.94 16.06 -3.66
N ASP A 389 10.94 16.41 -4.95
CA ASP A 389 12.13 16.91 -5.64
C ASP A 389 12.05 18.43 -5.89
N ARG A 390 10.85 19.00 -5.98
CA ARG A 390 10.63 20.40 -6.42
C ARG A 390 9.46 21.10 -5.74
N ASP A 391 9.58 22.42 -5.65
CA ASP A 391 8.49 23.34 -5.37
C ASP A 391 8.04 24.08 -6.64
N PHE A 392 6.73 24.19 -6.82
CA PHE A 392 6.10 24.87 -7.96
C PHE A 392 5.27 26.05 -7.46
N THR A 393 5.60 27.28 -7.88
CA THR A 393 4.85 28.50 -7.52
C THR A 393 4.20 29.14 -8.75
N PHE A 394 2.89 29.35 -8.67
CA PHE A 394 2.05 29.82 -9.77
C PHE A 394 1.67 31.30 -9.61
N GLY A 395 2.11 32.14 -10.54
CA GLY A 395 1.77 33.56 -10.60
C GLY A 395 0.65 33.84 -11.59
N PHE A 396 -0.49 34.33 -11.10
CA PHE A 396 -1.65 34.69 -11.92
C PHE A 396 -1.75 36.20 -12.15
N LYS A 397 -2.22 36.60 -13.33
CA LYS A 397 -2.60 37.99 -13.65
C LYS A 397 -4.01 38.05 -14.22
N ALA A 398 -4.68 39.18 -14.09
CA ALA A 398 -5.94 39.42 -14.77
C ALA A 398 -5.71 39.46 -16.30
N GLY A 399 -6.61 38.84 -17.05
CA GLY A 399 -6.62 38.82 -18.50
C GLY A 399 -8.04 38.76 -19.06
N ALA A 400 -8.17 38.63 -20.38
CA ALA A 400 -9.46 38.54 -21.03
C ALA A 400 -10.25 37.32 -20.51
N GLY A 401 -11.38 37.59 -19.86
CA GLY A 401 -12.28 36.56 -19.34
C GLY A 401 -11.89 35.93 -18.01
N GLY A 402 -10.85 36.39 -17.31
CA GLY A 402 -10.43 35.85 -16.00
C GLY A 402 -8.92 35.86 -15.78
N LEU A 403 -8.45 35.09 -14.81
CA LEU A 403 -7.03 34.90 -14.55
C LEU A 403 -6.32 34.16 -15.70
N VAL A 404 -5.06 34.49 -15.91
CA VAL A 404 -4.10 33.78 -16.77
C VAL A 404 -2.85 33.43 -15.98
N LEU A 405 -2.23 32.29 -16.28
CA LEU A 405 -0.94 31.91 -15.72
C LEU A 405 0.14 32.75 -16.40
N ALA A 406 0.67 33.73 -15.66
CA ALA A 406 1.65 34.68 -16.18
C ALA A 406 3.08 34.32 -15.78
N ARG A 407 3.25 33.58 -14.67
CA ARG A 407 4.53 33.13 -14.16
C ARG A 407 4.43 31.73 -13.58
N LEU A 408 5.43 30.90 -13.82
CA LEU A 408 5.62 29.59 -13.18
C LEU A 408 7.06 29.51 -12.68
N GLU A 409 7.22 29.36 -11.38
CA GLU A 409 8.51 29.15 -10.73
C GLU A 409 8.65 27.69 -10.33
N ILE A 410 9.80 27.10 -10.61
CA ILE A 410 10.15 25.71 -10.33
C ILE A 410 11.48 25.72 -9.58
N ALA A 411 11.47 25.33 -8.31
CA ALA A 411 12.64 25.32 -7.45
C ALA A 411 13.00 23.88 -7.06
N GLU A 412 14.25 23.48 -7.25
CA GLU A 412 14.74 22.18 -6.82
C GLU A 412 14.97 22.16 -5.31
N ARG A 413 14.60 21.04 -4.68
CA ARG A 413 14.76 20.83 -3.24
C ARG A 413 16.08 20.10 -2.97
N PRO A 414 16.75 20.39 -1.85
CA PRO A 414 17.91 19.61 -1.43
C PRO A 414 17.51 18.14 -1.21
N PRO A 415 18.37 17.17 -1.59
CA PRO A 415 18.09 15.76 -1.37
C PRO A 415 17.92 15.48 0.14
N CYS A 416 16.98 14.60 0.49
CA CYS A 416 16.81 14.13 1.87
C CYS A 416 18.18 13.70 2.45
N PRO A 417 18.60 14.18 3.64
CA PRO A 417 19.82 13.71 4.26
C PRO A 417 19.69 12.21 4.53
N ARG A 418 20.59 11.40 3.95
CA ARG A 418 20.76 9.99 4.34
C ARG A 418 21.20 9.97 5.79
N ARG A 419 20.31 9.58 6.70
CA ARG A 419 20.65 9.34 8.12
C ARG A 419 21.25 7.96 8.30
#